data_AF-A0A285IEM0-F1
#
_entry.id   AF-A0A285IEM0-F1
#
_cell.length_a   1.000
_cell.length_b   1.000
_cell.length_c   1.000
_cell.angle_alpha   90.00
_cell.angle_beta   90.00
_cell.angle_gamma   90.00
#
_symmetry.space_group_name_H-M   'P 1'
#
loop_
_entity.id
_entity.type
_entity.pdbx_description
1 polymer ?
#
loop_
_entity_poly.entity_id
_entity_poly.type
_entity_poly.pdbx_seq_one_letter_code
_entity_poly.pdbx_strand_id
1 'polypeptide(L)'
;MSPPNVKARDFERLLKLLEVLRTHYDKIDRKALILMVECRRAGRHAEAAQVIEVRRGLRDAFETAAERIASELTTPEALRDTRRELEAARRKANGFVRDLESTGATLEKLQKALSVMTATVATITGILT
;
A
#
# COMPACT_ATOMS: atom_id res chain seq x y z
N MET A 1 14.42 28.32 26.33
CA MET A 1 13.81 26.98 26.15
C MET A 1 13.93 26.62 24.68
N SER A 2 14.72 25.60 24.35
CA SER A 2 14.85 25.12 22.97
C SER A 2 13.57 24.37 22.56
N PRO A 3 13.04 24.53 21.34
CA PRO A 3 11.88 23.78 20.91
C PRO A 3 12.23 22.28 20.83
N PRO A 4 11.29 21.37 21.14
CA PRO A 4 11.54 19.95 21.12
C PRO A 4 11.90 19.49 19.70
N ASN A 5 13.08 18.89 19.58
CA ASN A 5 13.75 18.44 18.36
C ASN A 5 13.09 17.18 17.71
N VAL A 6 11.76 17.08 17.81
CA VAL A 6 10.95 15.90 17.44
C VAL A 6 10.39 16.02 16.02
N LYS A 7 10.36 17.24 15.44
CA LYS A 7 9.65 17.51 14.18
C LYS A 7 10.32 16.95 12.91
N ALA A 8 11.65 17.00 12.79
CA ALA A 8 12.33 16.58 11.56
C ALA A 8 12.45 15.04 11.44
N ARG A 9 12.72 14.36 12.57
CA ARG A 9 13.03 12.93 12.59
C ARG A 9 11.81 12.03 12.40
N ASP A 10 10.64 12.45 12.88
CA ASP A 10 9.39 11.73 12.68
C ASP A 10 8.83 11.95 11.26
N PHE A 11 9.00 13.16 10.71
CA PHE A 11 8.69 13.45 9.30
C PHE A 11 9.54 12.61 8.33
N GLU A 12 10.85 12.55 8.54
CA GLU A 12 11.77 11.77 7.70
C GLU A 12 11.49 10.25 7.78
N ARG A 13 10.99 9.77 8.92
CA ARG A 13 10.55 8.37 9.08
C ARG A 13 9.25 8.08 8.32
N LEU A 14 8.32 9.02 8.27
CA LEU A 14 7.08 8.88 7.52
C LEU A 14 7.32 8.90 6.01
N LEU A 15 8.21 9.77 5.53
CA LEU A 15 8.67 9.74 4.13
C LEU A 15 9.29 8.39 3.76
N LYS A 16 10.14 7.83 4.63
CA LYS A 16 10.70 6.49 4.43
C LYS A 16 9.63 5.40 4.41
N LEU A 17 8.60 5.49 5.25
CA LEU A 17 7.51 4.52 5.26
C LEU A 17 6.63 4.64 4.01
N LEU A 18 6.38 5.86 3.52
CA LEU A 18 5.72 6.11 2.23
C LEU A 18 6.51 5.53 1.05
N GLU A 19 7.83 5.73 1.00
CA GLU A 19 8.69 5.13 -0.02
C GLU A 19 8.63 3.61 0.00
N VAL A 20 8.59 3.02 1.21
CA VAL A 20 8.44 1.59 1.34
C VAL A 20 7.08 1.13 0.84
N LEU A 21 5.98 1.81 1.20
CA LEU A 21 4.66 1.47 0.69
C LEU A 21 4.60 1.57 -0.84
N ARG A 22 5.18 2.63 -1.42
CA ARG A 22 5.29 2.79 -2.88
C ARG A 22 6.03 1.61 -3.51
N THR A 23 7.16 1.21 -2.92
CA THR A 23 7.93 0.06 -3.40
C THR A 23 7.12 -1.24 -3.36
N HIS A 24 6.29 -1.44 -2.33
CA HIS A 24 5.41 -2.61 -2.24
C HIS A 24 4.31 -2.54 -3.30
N TYR A 25 3.68 -1.38 -3.48
CA TYR A 25 2.69 -1.15 -4.52
C TYR A 25 3.27 -1.48 -5.91
N ASP A 26 4.43 -0.93 -6.26
CA ASP A 26 5.07 -1.16 -7.57
C ASP A 26 5.35 -2.65 -7.82
N LYS A 27 5.76 -3.39 -6.78
CA LYS A 27 5.97 -4.84 -6.87
C LYS A 27 4.67 -5.60 -7.12
N ILE A 28 3.60 -5.25 -6.41
CA ILE A 28 2.29 -5.89 -6.57
C ILE A 28 1.72 -5.56 -7.95
N ASP A 29 1.81 -4.30 -8.38
CA ASP A 29 1.33 -3.84 -9.68
C ASP A 29 2.04 -4.54 -10.84
N ARG A 30 3.37 -4.67 -10.76
CA ARG A 30 4.17 -5.42 -11.74
C ARG A 30 3.74 -6.88 -11.85
N LYS A 31 3.42 -7.52 -10.73
CA LYS A 31 2.92 -8.91 -10.71
C LYS A 31 1.53 -9.04 -11.30
N ALA A 32 0.66 -8.07 -11.02
CA ALA A 32 -0.66 -8.03 -11.61
C ALA A 32 -0.59 -7.84 -13.14
N LEU A 33 0.35 -7.03 -13.63
CA LEU A 33 0.62 -6.90 -15.08
C LEU A 33 1.05 -8.23 -15.71
N ILE A 34 1.97 -8.95 -15.06
CA ILE A 34 2.44 -10.25 -15.54
C ILE A 34 1.25 -11.23 -15.62
N LEU A 35 0.49 -11.36 -14.54
CA LEU A 35 -0.68 -12.25 -14.49
C LEU A 35 -1.74 -11.87 -15.55
N MET A 36 -2.00 -10.57 -15.75
CA MET A 36 -2.92 -10.10 -16.79
C MET A 36 -2.48 -10.57 -18.19
N VAL A 37 -1.18 -10.47 -18.50
CA VAL A 37 -0.63 -10.93 -19.79
C VAL A 37 -0.74 -12.45 -19.92
N GLU A 38 -0.45 -13.20 -18.86
CA GLU A 38 -0.59 -14.67 -18.83
C GLU A 38 -2.04 -15.11 -19.05
N CYS A 39 -3.00 -14.49 -18.36
CA CYS A 39 -4.42 -14.76 -18.56
C CYS A 39 -4.83 -14.49 -20.01
N ARG A 40 -4.41 -13.36 -20.61
CA ARG A 40 -4.72 -13.05 -22.03
C ARG A 40 -4.10 -14.06 -22.99
N ARG A 41 -2.84 -14.45 -22.78
CA ARG A 41 -2.16 -15.47 -23.60
C ARG A 41 -2.84 -16.83 -23.53
N ALA A 42 -3.43 -17.16 -22.39
CA ALA A 42 -4.19 -18.39 -22.17
C ALA A 42 -5.67 -18.30 -22.61
N GLY A 43 -6.11 -17.20 -23.24
CA GLY A 43 -7.52 -16.99 -23.62
C GLY A 43 -8.47 -16.72 -22.44
N ARG A 44 -7.95 -16.57 -21.22
CA ARG A 44 -8.71 -16.30 -19.99
C ARG A 44 -9.03 -14.81 -19.86
N HIS A 45 -9.80 -14.28 -20.80
CA HIS A 45 -10.10 -12.85 -20.90
C HIS A 45 -10.91 -12.31 -19.71
N ALA A 46 -11.81 -13.12 -19.14
CA ALA A 46 -12.58 -12.76 -17.95
C ALA A 46 -11.68 -12.56 -16.71
N GLU A 47 -10.74 -13.49 -16.48
CA GLU A 47 -9.75 -13.34 -15.40
C GLU A 47 -8.86 -12.11 -15.65
N ALA A 48 -8.42 -11.88 -16.89
CA ALA A 48 -7.63 -10.70 -17.23
C ALA A 48 -8.37 -9.38 -16.94
N ALA A 49 -9.69 -9.33 -17.20
CA ALA A 49 -10.53 -8.19 -16.85
C ALA A 49 -10.63 -7.99 -15.33
N GLN A 50 -10.77 -9.08 -14.56
CA GLN A 50 -10.78 -9.03 -13.10
C GLN A 50 -9.43 -8.53 -12.54
N VAL A 51 -8.30 -8.94 -13.13
CA VAL A 51 -6.98 -8.43 -12.75
C VAL A 51 -6.86 -6.92 -13.00
N ILE A 52 -7.44 -6.40 -14.08
CA ILE A 52 -7.46 -4.95 -14.36
C ILE A 52 -8.20 -4.18 -13.27
N GLU A 53 -9.38 -4.66 -12.88
CA GLU A 53 -10.18 -4.02 -11.82
C GLU A 53 -9.44 -4.07 -10.47
N VAL A 54 -8.80 -5.20 -10.14
CA VAL A 54 -7.97 -5.31 -8.93
C VAL A 54 -6.79 -4.34 -8.96
N ARG A 55 -6.12 -4.16 -10.12
CA ARG A 55 -5.04 -3.18 -10.27
C ARG A 55 -5.53 -1.74 -10.07
N ARG A 56 -6.69 -1.40 -10.63
CA ARG A 56 -7.31 -0.08 -10.44
C ARG A 56 -7.56 0.17 -8.95
N GLY A 57 -8.21 -0.76 -8.26
CA GLY A 57 -8.46 -0.64 -6.82
C GLY A 57 -7.17 -0.51 -6.00
N LEU A 58 -6.11 -1.25 -6.36
CA LEU A 58 -4.80 -1.15 -5.68
C LEU A 58 -4.21 0.25 -5.85
N ARG A 59 -4.32 0.82 -7.06
CA ARG A 59 -3.84 2.16 -7.37
C ARG A 59 -4.59 3.22 -6.57
N ASP A 60 -5.92 3.18 -6.63
CA ASP A 60 -6.78 4.15 -5.95
C ASP A 60 -6.54 4.14 -4.43
N ALA A 61 -6.41 2.94 -3.85
CA ALA A 61 -6.07 2.78 -2.44
C ALA A 61 -4.68 3.37 -2.11
N PHE A 62 -3.67 3.11 -2.94
CA PHE A 62 -2.33 3.67 -2.74
C PHE A 62 -2.31 5.20 -2.84
N GLU A 63 -2.92 5.76 -3.90
CA GLU A 63 -3.00 7.20 -4.14
C GLU A 63 -3.73 7.90 -2.98
N THR A 64 -4.86 7.35 -2.53
CA THR A 64 -5.61 7.87 -1.37
C THR A 64 -4.75 7.88 -0.09
N ALA A 65 -4.01 6.82 0.20
CA ALA A 65 -3.09 6.80 1.34
C ALA A 65 -1.99 7.85 1.20
N ALA A 66 -1.38 7.95 0.01
CA ALA A 66 -0.29 8.89 -0.24
C ALA A 66 -0.74 10.35 -0.10
N GLU A 67 -1.90 10.70 -0.65
CA GLU A 67 -2.49 12.03 -0.56
C GLU A 67 -2.82 12.41 0.88
N ARG A 68 -3.47 11.50 1.63
CA ARG A 68 -3.83 11.75 3.03
C ARG A 68 -2.63 11.89 3.95
N ILE A 69 -1.64 11.02 3.77
CA ILE A 69 -0.39 11.14 4.53
C ILE A 69 0.30 12.45 4.15
N ALA A 70 0.30 12.86 2.89
CA ALA A 70 0.88 14.14 2.49
C ALA A 70 0.12 15.35 3.08
N SER A 71 -1.21 15.30 3.18
CA SER A 71 -2.04 16.41 3.69
C SER A 71 -1.97 16.60 5.20
N GLU A 72 -1.73 15.54 5.98
CA GLU A 72 -1.91 15.58 7.44
C GLU A 72 -0.62 15.57 8.26
N LEU A 73 0.54 15.80 7.63
CA LEU A 73 1.84 15.94 8.28
C LEU A 73 2.00 17.26 9.07
N THR A 74 0.98 17.71 9.81
CA THR A 74 0.96 19.02 10.47
C THR A 74 1.12 18.99 11.99
N THR A 75 0.90 17.86 12.70
CA THR A 75 1.00 17.79 14.18
C THR A 75 1.77 16.56 14.72
N PRO A 76 2.63 16.69 15.76
CA PRO A 76 3.48 15.60 16.28
C PRO A 76 2.74 14.35 16.78
N GLU A 77 1.54 14.51 17.33
CA GLU A 77 0.73 13.41 17.86
C GLU A 77 0.15 12.55 16.73
N ALA A 78 -0.41 13.19 15.69
CA ALA A 78 -0.88 12.51 14.49
C ALA A 78 0.25 11.73 13.81
N LEU A 79 1.47 12.28 13.76
CA LEU A 79 2.64 11.59 13.20
C LEU A 79 2.96 10.26 13.92
N ARG A 80 2.76 10.16 15.23
CA ARG A 80 3.06 8.95 16.00
C ARG A 80 2.07 7.83 15.75
N ASP A 81 0.79 8.15 15.71
CA ASP A 81 -0.27 7.16 15.51
C ASP A 81 -0.31 6.69 14.06
N THR A 82 -0.21 7.62 13.10
CA THR A 82 -0.04 7.28 11.67
C THR A 82 1.19 6.40 11.44
N ARG A 83 2.30 6.64 12.16
CA ARG A 83 3.51 5.83 12.03
C ARG A 83 3.33 4.38 12.51
N ARG A 84 2.68 4.15 13.65
CA ARG A 84 2.46 2.79 14.16
C ARG A 84 1.64 1.95 13.19
N GLU A 85 0.60 2.55 12.61
CA GLU A 85 -0.25 1.89 11.63
C GLU A 85 0.45 1.71 10.29
N LEU A 86 1.29 2.66 9.84
CA LEU A 86 2.12 2.45 8.65
C LEU A 86 3.12 1.30 8.83
N GLU A 87 3.71 1.16 10.02
CA GLU A 87 4.60 0.04 10.33
C GLU A 87 3.84 -1.30 10.37
N ALA A 88 2.57 -1.31 10.81
CA ALA A 88 1.70 -2.49 10.77
C ALA A 88 1.31 -2.85 9.33
N ALA A 89 0.90 -1.86 8.54
CA ALA A 89 0.60 -2.00 7.13
C ALA A 89 1.79 -2.48 6.31
N ARG A 90 2.97 -1.90 6.56
CA ARG A 90 4.23 -2.34 5.95
C ARG A 90 4.52 -3.80 6.27
N ARG A 91 4.32 -4.26 7.50
CA ARG A 91 4.54 -5.68 7.87
C ARG A 91 3.58 -6.60 7.12
N LYS A 92 2.29 -6.24 7.04
CA LYS A 92 1.30 -6.98 6.25
C LYS A 92 1.70 -7.01 4.77
N ALA A 93 2.06 -5.87 4.19
CA ALA A 93 2.49 -5.76 2.79
C ALA A 93 3.75 -6.59 2.49
N ASN A 94 4.74 -6.63 3.38
CA ASN A 94 5.94 -7.46 3.23
C ASN A 94 5.61 -8.96 3.20
N GLY A 95 4.75 -9.42 4.13
CA GLY A 95 4.28 -10.81 4.14
C GLY A 95 3.61 -11.17 2.81
N PHE A 96 2.75 -10.29 2.32
CA PHE A 96 2.06 -10.48 1.04
C PHE A 96 2.99 -10.50 -0.17
N VAL A 97 3.94 -9.56 -0.25
CA VAL A 97 4.91 -9.54 -1.35
C VAL A 97 5.71 -10.84 -1.35
N ARG A 98 6.13 -11.32 -0.18
CA ARG A 98 6.86 -12.59 -0.04
C ARG A 98 6.02 -13.78 -0.48
N ASP A 99 4.76 -13.84 -0.07
CA ASP A 99 3.83 -14.90 -0.47
C ASP A 99 3.60 -14.89 -1.99
N LEU A 100 3.44 -13.69 -2.58
CA LEU A 100 3.36 -13.54 -4.03
C LEU A 100 4.65 -13.93 -4.74
N GLU A 101 5.83 -13.80 -4.10
CA GLU A 101 7.15 -14.14 -4.69
C GLU A 101 7.37 -15.65 -4.68
N SER A 102 6.94 -16.36 -3.63
CA SER A 102 7.18 -17.79 -3.48
C SER A 102 6.28 -18.69 -4.33
N THR A 103 5.10 -18.21 -4.75
CA THR A 103 4.05 -19.09 -5.33
C THR A 103 3.52 -18.63 -6.69
N GLY A 104 4.13 -17.60 -7.31
CA GLY A 104 3.57 -16.95 -8.49
C GLY A 104 2.30 -16.14 -8.19
N ALA A 105 2.03 -15.12 -9.01
CA ALA A 105 0.86 -14.26 -8.84
C ALA A 105 -0.43 -14.99 -9.24
N THR A 106 -1.48 -14.89 -8.42
CA THR A 106 -2.83 -15.38 -8.74
C THR A 106 -3.85 -14.30 -8.45
N LEU A 107 -5.02 -14.37 -9.09
CA LEU A 107 -6.07 -13.38 -8.92
C LEU A 107 -6.52 -13.27 -7.46
N GLU A 108 -6.73 -14.40 -6.78
CA GLU A 108 -7.12 -14.45 -5.37
C GLU A 108 -6.10 -13.73 -4.47
N LYS A 109 -4.81 -13.93 -4.70
CA LYS A 109 -3.75 -13.26 -3.92
C LYS A 109 -3.74 -11.75 -4.18
N LEU A 110 -4.00 -11.32 -5.41
CA LEU A 110 -4.11 -9.90 -5.74
C LEU A 110 -5.35 -9.26 -5.09
N GLN A 111 -6.49 -9.94 -5.09
CA GLN A 111 -7.70 -9.48 -4.40
C GLN A 111 -7.47 -9.33 -2.89
N LYS A 112 -6.75 -10.29 -2.29
CA LYS A 112 -6.37 -10.23 -0.88
C LYS A 112 -5.40 -9.07 -0.59
N ALA A 113 -4.46 -8.80 -1.51
CA ALA A 113 -3.57 -7.65 -1.41
C ALA A 113 -4.34 -6.31 -1.47
N LEU A 114 -5.32 -6.22 -2.37
CA LEU A 114 -6.22 -5.06 -2.45
C LEU A 114 -6.96 -4.85 -1.13
N SER A 115 -7.59 -5.89 -0.59
CA SER A 115 -8.30 -5.81 0.70
C SER A 115 -7.40 -5.30 1.83
N VAL A 116 -6.16 -5.77 1.91
CA VAL A 116 -5.19 -5.32 2.93
C VAL A 116 -4.80 -3.86 2.74
N MET A 117 -4.61 -3.41 1.51
CA MET A 117 -4.32 -2.01 1.21
C MET A 117 -5.51 -1.11 1.53
N THR A 118 -6.73 -1.47 1.11
CA THR A 118 -7.95 -0.72 1.45
C THR A 118 -8.16 -0.63 2.95
N ALA A 119 -7.97 -1.74 3.69
CA ALA A 119 -8.07 -1.74 5.15
C ALA A 119 -7.01 -0.83 5.79
N THR A 120 -5.78 -0.85 5.29
CA THR A 120 -4.71 0.04 5.73
C THR A 120 -5.09 1.51 5.53
N VAL A 121 -5.60 1.86 4.35
CA VAL A 121 -6.04 3.23 4.02
C VAL A 121 -7.17 3.66 4.93
N ALA A 122 -8.14 2.78 5.20
CA ALA A 122 -9.26 3.06 6.09
C ALA A 122 -8.78 3.29 7.55
N THR A 123 -7.83 2.49 8.04
CA THR A 123 -7.23 2.69 9.36
C THR A 123 -6.48 4.00 9.45
N ILE A 124 -5.65 4.34 8.45
CA ILE A 124 -4.95 5.63 8.40
C ILE A 124 -5.97 6.77 8.38
N THR A 125 -7.00 6.65 7.54
CA THR A 125 -8.09 7.64 7.43
C THR A 125 -8.81 7.87 8.76
N GLY A 126 -9.16 6.81 9.50
CA GLY A 126 -9.93 6.94 10.74
C GLY A 126 -9.16 7.55 11.91
N ILE A 127 -7.84 7.65 11.81
CA ILE A 127 -6.98 8.32 12.80
C ILE A 127 -6.84 9.82 12.50
N LEU A 128 -7.06 10.18 11.24
CA LEU A 128 -6.85 11.48 10.65
C LEU A 128 -8.13 12.36 10.65
N THR A 129 -9.24 11.84 11.19
CA THR A 129 -10.53 12.53 11.40
C THR A 129 -10.81 12.76 12.87
#